data_AF-A0A1Y1Z2Y8-F1
#
_entry.id   AF-A0A1Y1Z2Y8-F1
#
_cell.length_a   1.000
_cell.length_b   1.000
_cell.length_c   1.000
_cell.angle_alpha   90.00
_cell.angle_beta   90.00
_cell.angle_gamma   90.00
#
_symmetry.space_group_name_H-M   'P 1'
#
loop_
_entity.id
_entity.type
_entity.pdbx_description
1 polymer ?
#
loop_
_entity_poly.entity_id
_entity_poly.type
_entity_poly.pdbx_seq_one_letter_code
_entity_poly.pdbx_strand_id
1 'polypeptide(L)'
;MTYLLPAFQAVSLTFATLAILTGFQALYDPIKFSTSFGISITPASSKSPSQKKPSAAASYVSLMGVCQLATGLTLLAFAWQGWWVQMAMVLFILGFVVAGTDGWVLCREGKKAKGVFHALPGAGIAMLAGAVVVAGV
;
A
#
# COMPACT_ATOMS: atom_id res chain seq x y z
N MET A 1 23.99 2.96 -13.26
CA MET A 1 23.65 4.37 -13.02
C MET A 1 22.68 4.90 -14.08
N THR A 2 22.99 4.82 -15.38
CA THR A 2 22.18 5.39 -16.48
C THR A 2 20.70 4.99 -16.49
N TYR A 3 20.34 3.79 -16.01
CA TYR A 3 18.95 3.32 -15.95
C TYR A 3 18.35 3.28 -14.54
N LEU A 4 19.12 3.61 -13.51
CA LEU A 4 18.68 3.46 -12.11
C LEU A 4 17.55 4.42 -11.78
N LEU A 5 17.76 5.72 -12.03
CA LEU A 5 16.74 6.74 -11.78
C LEU A 5 15.50 6.56 -12.67
N PRO A 6 15.61 6.35 -14.00
CA PRO A 6 14.43 6.08 -14.83
C PRO A 6 13.63 4.84 -14.39
N ALA A 7 14.30 3.75 -14.02
CA ALA A 7 13.63 2.55 -13.51
C ALA A 7 12.91 2.83 -12.19
N PHE A 8 13.56 3.54 -11.27
CA PHE A 8 12.94 3.95 -10.01
C PHE A 8 11.74 4.87 -10.25
N GLN A 9 11.85 5.87 -11.13
CA GLN A 9 10.74 6.76 -11.48
C GLN A 9 9.55 5.97 -12.01
N ALA A 10 9.76 5.05 -12.96
CA ALA A 10 8.70 4.23 -13.52
C ALA A 10 8.00 3.37 -12.45
N VAL A 11 8.77 2.66 -11.61
CA VAL A 11 8.23 1.81 -10.56
C VAL A 11 7.51 2.61 -9.48
N SER A 12 8.11 3.71 -9.01
CA SER A 12 7.59 4.54 -7.93
C SER A 12 6.33 5.31 -8.34
N LEU A 13 6.25 5.81 -9.57
CA LEU A 13 5.04 6.45 -10.12
C LEU A 13 3.90 5.43 -10.29
N THR A 14 4.23 4.22 -10.76
CA THR A 14 3.25 3.13 -10.85
C THR A 14 2.70 2.79 -9.47
N PHE A 15 3.59 2.63 -8.47
CA PHE A 15 3.19 2.37 -7.09
C PHE A 15 2.34 3.50 -6.52
N ALA A 16 2.72 4.77 -6.70
CA ALA A 16 1.98 5.92 -6.21
C ALA A 16 0.56 5.98 -6.80
N THR A 17 0.44 5.72 -8.11
CA THR A 17 -0.85 5.67 -8.80
C THR A 17 -1.72 4.53 -8.28
N LEU A 18 -1.16 3.33 -8.14
CA LEU A 18 -1.88 2.18 -7.59
C LEU A 18 -2.30 2.41 -6.14
N ALA A 19 -1.48 3.08 -5.32
CA ALA A 19 -1.81 3.44 -3.95
C ALA A 19 -3.02 4.38 -3.88
N ILE A 20 -3.10 5.38 -4.78
CA ILE A 20 -4.27 6.25 -4.89
C ILE A 20 -5.52 5.44 -5.25
N LEU A 21 -5.44 4.62 -6.30
CA LEU A 21 -6.58 3.84 -6.79
C LEU A 21 -7.09 2.86 -5.74
N THR A 22 -6.18 2.14 -5.07
CA THR A 22 -6.51 1.18 -4.02
C THR A 22 -6.99 1.87 -2.75
N GLY A 23 -6.47 3.04 -2.41
CA GLY A 23 -6.98 3.88 -1.31
C GLY A 23 -8.41 4.37 -1.56
N PHE A 24 -8.72 4.83 -2.77
CA PHE A 24 -10.10 5.12 -3.16
C PHE A 24 -10.99 3.88 -3.13
N GLN A 25 -10.52 2.74 -3.63
CA GLN A 25 -11.28 1.49 -3.54
C GLN A 25 -11.62 1.13 -2.09
N ALA A 26 -10.69 1.27 -1.14
CA ALA A 26 -10.93 1.01 0.28
C ALA A 26 -11.94 1.98 0.90
N LEU A 27 -11.99 3.22 0.43
CA LEU A 27 -12.96 4.23 0.88
C LEU A 27 -14.39 3.94 0.39
N TYR A 28 -14.54 3.54 -0.88
CA TYR A 28 -15.84 3.29 -1.48
C TYR A 28 -16.37 1.87 -1.23
N ASP A 29 -15.48 0.87 -1.21
CA ASP A 29 -15.81 -0.55 -1.05
C ASP A 29 -14.77 -1.26 -0.17
N PRO A 30 -14.79 -1.01 1.16
CA PRO A 30 -13.83 -1.60 2.10
C PRO A 30 -13.91 -3.13 2.15
N ILE A 31 -15.07 -3.73 1.80
CA ILE A 31 -15.25 -5.19 1.80
C ILE A 31 -14.53 -5.81 0.61
N LYS A 32 -14.70 -5.29 -0.60
CA LYS A 32 -13.96 -5.78 -1.77
C LYS A 32 -12.46 -5.54 -1.60
N PHE A 33 -12.09 -4.39 -1.05
CA PHE A 33 -10.69 -4.11 -0.73
C PHE A 33 -10.14 -5.16 0.24
N SER A 34 -10.74 -5.38 1.42
CA SER A 34 -10.19 -6.36 2.37
C SER A 34 -10.10 -7.76 1.76
N THR A 35 -11.08 -8.12 0.92
CA THR A 35 -11.12 -9.42 0.22
C THR A 35 -9.97 -9.59 -0.77
N SER A 36 -9.51 -8.52 -1.45
CA SER A 36 -8.34 -8.62 -2.35
C SER A 36 -7.04 -8.93 -1.60
N PHE A 37 -6.93 -8.48 -0.34
CA PHE A 37 -5.86 -8.83 0.61
C PHE A 37 -6.06 -10.23 1.24
N GLY A 38 -7.14 -10.94 0.90
CA GLY A 38 -7.47 -12.24 1.46
C GLY A 38 -8.04 -12.17 2.88
N ILE A 39 -8.51 -11.00 3.31
CA ILE A 39 -9.14 -10.78 4.62
C ILE A 39 -10.65 -10.58 4.40
N SER A 40 -11.45 -11.59 4.76
CA SER A 40 -12.90 -11.45 4.69
C SER A 40 -13.39 -10.72 5.94
N ILE A 41 -13.99 -9.54 5.76
CA ILE A 41 -14.73 -8.86 6.82
C ILE A 41 -16.22 -9.11 6.59
N THR A 42 -16.84 -9.88 7.49
CA THR A 42 -18.28 -10.12 7.40
C THR A 42 -19.01 -8.80 7.74
N PRO A 43 -19.92 -8.31 6.90
CA PRO A 43 -20.80 -7.21 7.31
C PRO A 43 -21.56 -7.65 8.56
N ALA A 44 -21.66 -6.76 9.57
CA ALA A 44 -22.32 -7.09 10.82
C ALA A 44 -23.74 -7.61 10.52
N SER A 45 -23.99 -8.89 10.78
CA SER A 45 -25.30 -9.51 10.63
C SER A 45 -26.25 -8.80 11.57
N SER A 46 -27.09 -7.90 11.05
CA SER A 46 -28.17 -7.30 11.81
C SER A 46 -29.48 -7.76 11.18
N LYS A 47 -30.22 -8.58 11.93
CA LYS A 47 -31.59 -9.02 11.64
C LYS A 47 -32.62 -7.85 11.74
N SER A 48 -32.21 -6.59 11.59
CA SER A 48 -33.11 -5.44 11.73
C SER A 48 -32.89 -4.40 10.61
N PRO A 49 -33.94 -3.87 9.97
CA PRO A 49 -33.81 -3.04 8.77
C PRO A 49 -33.41 -1.58 9.06
N SER A 50 -33.26 -1.17 10.32
CA SER A 50 -32.96 0.22 10.67
C SER A 50 -31.45 0.44 10.79
N GLN A 51 -30.89 1.14 9.79
CA GLN A 51 -29.52 1.67 9.74
C GLN A 51 -28.39 0.61 9.79
N LYS A 52 -27.96 0.17 8.61
CA LYS A 52 -26.71 -0.56 8.40
C LYS A 52 -25.51 0.31 8.79
N LYS A 53 -25.15 0.36 10.07
CA LYS A 53 -23.84 0.91 10.46
C LYS A 53 -22.73 0.03 9.85
N PRO A 54 -21.68 0.61 9.25
CA PRO A 54 -20.53 -0.18 8.82
C PRO A 54 -19.97 -0.95 10.02
N SER A 55 -19.55 -2.20 9.82
CA SER A 55 -18.84 -2.92 10.88
C SER A 55 -17.57 -2.17 11.25
N ALA A 56 -17.13 -2.25 12.51
CA ALA A 56 -15.90 -1.60 12.95
C ALA A 56 -14.69 -1.98 12.06
N ALA A 57 -14.67 -3.23 11.57
CA ALA A 57 -13.69 -3.71 10.61
C ALA A 57 -13.75 -2.96 9.26
N ALA A 58 -14.95 -2.71 8.71
CA ALA A 58 -15.11 -1.96 7.47
C ALA A 58 -14.68 -0.50 7.62
N SER A 59 -15.00 0.13 8.76
CA SER A 59 -14.51 1.48 9.07
C SER A 59 -12.98 1.52 9.20
N TYR A 60 -12.38 0.52 9.86
CA TYR A 60 -10.93 0.43 9.99
C TYR A 60 -10.24 0.23 8.64
N VAL A 61 -10.78 -0.62 7.76
CA VAL A 61 -10.27 -0.78 6.40
C VAL A 61 -10.37 0.52 5.60
N SER A 62 -11.46 1.26 5.76
CA SER A 62 -11.61 2.58 5.11
C SER A 62 -10.55 3.57 5.61
N LEU A 63 -10.24 3.57 6.91
CA LEU A 63 -9.16 4.40 7.49
C LEU A 63 -7.77 4.01 6.94
N MET A 64 -7.49 2.72 6.80
CA MET A 64 -6.27 2.25 6.12
C MET A 64 -6.23 2.71 4.65
N GLY A 65 -7.39 2.73 3.99
CA GLY A 65 -7.58 3.30 2.66
C GLY A 65 -7.17 4.76 2.55
N VAL A 66 -7.56 5.60 3.54
CA VAL A 66 -7.14 7.01 3.62
C VAL A 66 -5.62 7.12 3.73
N CYS A 67 -4.98 6.30 4.57
CA CYS A 67 -3.53 6.29 4.70
C CYS A 67 -2.86 5.94 3.36
N GLN A 68 -3.34 4.90 2.67
CA GLN A 68 -2.82 4.49 1.37
C GLN A 68 -2.99 5.58 0.30
N LEU A 69 -4.16 6.24 0.28
CA LEU A 69 -4.45 7.37 -0.61
C LEU A 69 -3.51 8.55 -0.33
N ALA A 70 -3.33 8.92 0.94
CA ALA A 70 -2.43 9.99 1.35
C ALA A 70 -0.97 9.68 0.99
N THR A 71 -0.52 8.43 1.17
CA THR A 71 0.80 7.97 0.72
C THR A 71 0.96 8.16 -0.78
N GLY A 72 0.02 7.68 -1.59
CA GLY A 72 0.10 7.82 -3.05
C GLY A 72 0.11 9.28 -3.52
N LEU A 73 -0.72 10.14 -2.93
CA LEU A 73 -0.74 11.58 -3.24
C LEU A 73 0.57 12.27 -2.83
N THR A 74 1.13 11.92 -1.66
CA THR A 74 2.42 12.46 -1.20
C THR A 74 3.55 12.07 -2.16
N LEU A 75 3.57 10.81 -2.61
CA LEU A 75 4.56 10.33 -3.57
C LEU A 75 4.44 11.03 -4.94
N LEU A 76 3.22 11.27 -5.44
CA LEU A 76 3.03 12.07 -6.65
C LEU A 76 3.48 13.53 -6.47
N ALA A 77 3.24 14.13 -5.30
CA ALA A 77 3.70 15.48 -5.00
C ALA A 77 5.24 15.56 -5.00
N PHE A 78 5.93 14.56 -4.45
CA PHE A 78 7.39 14.48 -4.51
C PHE A 78 7.88 14.32 -5.95
N ALA A 79 7.26 13.42 -6.73
CA ALA A 79 7.60 13.24 -8.14
C ALA A 79 7.42 14.52 -8.95
N TRP A 80 6.31 15.25 -8.74
CA TRP A 80 6.03 16.53 -9.38
C TRP A 80 7.09 17.60 -9.06
N GLN A 81 7.61 17.61 -7.83
CA GLN A 81 8.65 18.54 -7.39
C GLN A 81 10.08 18.06 -7.74
N GLY A 82 10.22 16.89 -8.35
CA GLY A 82 11.52 16.28 -8.65
C GLY A 82 12.27 15.78 -7.40
N TRP A 83 11.57 15.60 -6.27
CA TRP A 83 12.14 15.15 -4.99
C TRP A 83 12.33 13.63 -4.94
N TRP A 84 13.08 13.10 -5.91
CA TRP A 84 13.24 11.65 -6.13
C TRP A 84 13.97 10.95 -4.99
N VAL A 85 14.98 11.59 -4.40
CA VAL A 85 15.72 11.02 -3.25
C VAL A 85 14.84 10.92 -2.02
N GLN A 86 14.03 11.94 -1.73
CA GLN A 86 13.07 11.94 -0.61
C GLN A 86 11.98 10.90 -0.82
N MET A 87 11.47 10.78 -2.05
CA MET A 87 10.54 9.73 -2.46
C MET A 87 11.16 8.33 -2.25
N ALA A 88 12.43 8.16 -2.60
CA ALA A 88 13.16 6.92 -2.41
C ALA A 88 13.34 6.58 -0.92
N MET A 89 13.66 7.57 -0.07
CA MET A 89 13.73 7.34 1.38
C MET A 89 12.40 6.85 1.95
N VAL A 90 11.28 7.45 1.56
CA VAL A 90 9.95 7.02 2.00
C VAL A 90 9.65 5.61 1.49
N LEU A 91 9.87 5.31 0.22
CA LEU A 91 9.61 3.98 -0.35
C LEU A 91 10.52 2.89 0.22
N PHE A 92 11.76 3.22 0.58
CA PHE A 92 12.66 2.32 1.29
C PHE A 92 12.07 1.90 2.64
N ILE A 93 11.58 2.87 3.43
CA ILE A 93 10.97 2.60 4.73
C ILE A 93 9.66 1.82 4.57
N LEU A 94 8.76 2.28 3.69
CA LEU A 94 7.45 1.64 3.51
C LEU A 94 7.58 0.21 2.97
N GLY A 95 8.51 -0.04 2.05
CA GLY A 95 8.69 -1.35 1.45
C GLY A 95 9.17 -2.41 2.46
N PHE A 96 9.97 -2.03 3.47
CA PHE A 96 10.33 -2.96 4.55
C PHE A 96 9.31 -3.00 5.68
N VAL A 97 8.88 -1.83 6.15
CA VAL A 97 7.98 -1.76 7.31
C VAL A 97 6.60 -2.24 6.90
N VAL A 98 5.90 -1.54 6.01
CA VAL A 98 4.50 -1.87 5.68
C VAL A 98 4.40 -3.22 5.00
N ALA A 99 5.10 -3.43 3.88
CA ALA A 99 4.95 -4.66 3.11
C ALA A 99 5.51 -5.88 3.87
N GLY A 100 6.58 -5.70 4.65
CA GLY A 100 7.13 -6.73 5.51
C GLY A 100 6.19 -7.09 6.66
N THR A 101 5.60 -6.11 7.35
CA THR A 101 4.62 -6.39 8.42
C THR A 101 3.35 -7.01 7.88
N ASP A 102 2.84 -6.54 6.73
CA ASP A 102 1.66 -7.12 6.08
C ASP A 102 1.92 -8.58 5.72
N GLY A 103 3.08 -8.85 5.12
CA GLY A 103 3.50 -10.19 4.77
C GLY A 103 3.62 -11.12 5.98
N TRP A 104 4.23 -10.64 7.06
CA TRP A 104 4.37 -11.39 8.30
C TRP A 104 3.02 -11.70 8.94
N VAL A 105 2.11 -10.70 9.04
CA VAL A 105 0.76 -10.88 9.60
C VAL A 105 -0.04 -11.90 8.77
N LEU A 106 -0.05 -11.77 7.45
CA LEU A 106 -0.77 -12.71 6.57
C LEU A 106 -0.22 -14.13 6.66
N CYS A 107 1.10 -14.29 6.74
CA CYS A 107 1.72 -15.60 6.97
C CYS A 107 1.32 -16.20 8.32
N ARG A 108 1.24 -15.37 9.38
CA ARG A 108 0.80 -15.79 10.71
C ARG A 108 -0.65 -16.25 10.74
N GLU A 109 -1.51 -15.66 9.90
CA GLU A 109 -2.90 -16.09 9.71
C GLU A 109 -3.05 -17.32 8.78
N GLY A 110 -1.95 -17.96 8.38
CA GLY A 110 -1.97 -19.13 7.49
C GLY A 110 -2.09 -18.79 6.00
N LYS A 111 -2.16 -17.51 5.62
CA LYS A 111 -2.27 -17.04 4.23
C LYS A 111 -0.89 -16.82 3.59
N LYS A 112 -0.03 -17.83 3.66
CA LYS A 112 1.39 -17.74 3.24
C LYS A 112 1.60 -17.17 1.83
N ALA A 113 0.84 -17.65 0.84
CA ALA A 113 0.96 -17.17 -0.53
C ALA A 113 0.64 -15.68 -0.68
N LYS A 114 -0.39 -15.20 0.03
CA LYS A 114 -0.73 -13.77 0.07
C LYS A 114 0.32 -12.96 0.82
N GLY A 115 0.84 -13.49 1.93
CA GLY A 115 1.91 -12.83 2.68
C GLY A 115 3.17 -12.61 1.84
N VAL A 116 3.61 -13.63 1.10
CA VAL A 116 4.74 -13.51 0.16
C VAL A 116 4.44 -12.52 -0.96
N PHE A 117 3.23 -12.57 -1.54
CA PHE A 117 2.82 -11.65 -2.60
C PHE A 117 2.81 -10.18 -2.16
N HIS A 118 2.58 -9.90 -0.88
CA HIS A 118 2.68 -8.54 -0.33
C HIS A 118 4.14 -8.14 -0.05
N ALA A 119 4.90 -8.99 0.64
CA ALA A 119 6.25 -8.65 1.07
C ALA A 119 7.25 -8.55 -0.10
N LEU A 120 7.13 -9.40 -1.12
CA LEU A 120 8.13 -9.50 -2.18
C LEU A 120 8.19 -8.25 -3.09
N PRO A 121 7.07 -7.72 -3.62
CA PRO A 121 7.09 -6.46 -4.36
C PRO A 121 7.58 -5.29 -3.50
N GLY A 122 7.17 -5.26 -2.23
CA GLY A 122 7.61 -4.23 -1.28
C GLY A 122 9.12 -4.25 -1.06
N ALA A 123 9.71 -5.43 -0.87
CA ALA A 123 11.16 -5.59 -0.76
C ALA A 123 11.89 -5.20 -2.05
N GLY A 124 11.34 -5.55 -3.22
CA GLY A 124 11.87 -5.14 -4.52
C GLY A 124 11.91 -3.61 -4.70
N ILE A 125 10.80 -2.94 -4.36
CA ILE A 125 10.71 -1.48 -4.37
C ILE A 125 11.69 -0.87 -3.36
N ALA A 126 11.78 -1.43 -2.15
CA ALA A 126 12.70 -0.93 -1.13
C ALA A 126 14.16 -1.06 -1.58
N MET A 127 14.57 -2.18 -2.16
CA MET A 127 15.94 -2.35 -2.66
C MET A 127 16.26 -1.35 -3.78
N LEU A 128 15.34 -1.15 -4.73
CA LEU A 128 15.51 -0.17 -5.79
C LEU A 128 15.61 1.26 -5.23
N ALA A 129 14.75 1.61 -4.28
CA ALA A 129 14.76 2.90 -3.60
C ALA A 129 16.05 3.09 -2.78
N GLY A 130 16.53 2.08 -2.08
CA GLY A 130 17.78 2.12 -1.33
C GLY A 130 18.98 2.38 -2.25
N ALA A 131 19.01 1.75 -3.43
CA ALA A 131 20.05 2.01 -4.42
C ALA A 131 20.04 3.47 -4.90
N VAL A 132 18.87 4.07 -5.07
CA VAL A 132 18.70 5.49 -5.43
C VAL A 132 19.19 6.41 -4.30
N VAL A 133 18.82 6.12 -3.05
CA VAL A 133 19.27 6.89 -1.88
C VAL A 133 20.79 6.86 -1.75
N VAL A 134 21.41 5.68 -1.89
CA VAL A 134 22.87 5.51 -1.80
C VAL A 134 23.57 6.22 -2.96
N ALA A 135 22.99 6.18 -4.16
CA ALA A 135 23.54 6.82 -5.34
C ALA A 135 23.36 8.36 -5.33
N GLY A 136 22.40 8.89 -4.56
CA GLY A 136 22.11 10.31 -4.49
C GLY A 136 21.54 10.89 -5.79
N VAL A 137 20.85 10.06 -6.59
CA VAL A 137 20.29 10.41 -7.91
C VAL A 137 18.77 10.47 -7.90
#